data_AF-A0AA88WB28-F1
#
_entry.id   AF-A0AA88WB28-F1
#
_cell.length_a   1.000
_cell.length_b   1.000
_cell.length_c   1.000
_cell.angle_alpha   90.00
_cell.angle_beta   90.00
_cell.angle_gamma   90.00
#
_symmetry.space_group_name_H-M   'P 1'
#
loop_
_entity.id
_entity.type
_entity.pdbx_description
1 polymer ?
#
loop_
_entity_poly.entity_id
_entity_poly.type
_entity_poly.pdbx_seq_one_letter_code
_entity_poly.pdbx_strand_id
1 'polypeptide(L)'
;MAVREKEMGKDGYLPLFETKGAKGRIPYWFYAGSMFMGICLICIFRVSHIPAQGDFRRPAWIGMFMAELWFSFFWLITQSVRWNPIRRYTFKERLYQSDAFAREYSEAKVLQMVINRYEKVLPSIDVFVCTADPQVEPPLMVINTVLSLMAYSYPPEKLNVYLSDDGGSDLMFYALLEASRFSTYWLPFCRKLKIEPRSPAAYFATACEPTDDPVMANEWSSIKVCISNYQLVVKIARHINLKLCDS
;
A
#
# COMPACT_ATOMS: atom_id res chain seq x y z
N MET A 1 -11.06 28.80 -14.18
CA MET A 1 -9.77 28.97 -13.49
C MET A 1 -9.00 27.63 -13.57
N ALA A 2 -8.29 27.23 -14.61
CA ALA A 2 -7.54 27.96 -15.64
C ALA A 2 -6.43 28.87 -15.11
N VAL A 3 -5.74 28.47 -14.03
CA VAL A 3 -4.41 28.98 -13.66
C VAL A 3 -3.63 27.84 -12.99
N ARG A 4 -2.91 27.05 -13.78
CA ARG A 4 -1.69 26.26 -13.39
C ARG A 4 -1.15 25.35 -14.51
N GLU A 5 -1.51 25.59 -15.77
CA GLU A 5 -0.71 25.12 -16.90
C GLU A 5 0.29 26.22 -17.24
N LYS A 6 1.57 25.93 -17.05
CA LYS A 6 2.78 26.75 -17.32
C LYS A 6 3.57 27.13 -16.07
N GLU A 7 4.09 26.12 -15.39
CA GLU A 7 5.51 26.17 -15.08
C GLU A 7 6.17 25.03 -15.85
N MET A 8 6.53 25.32 -17.12
CA MET A 8 7.59 24.54 -17.75
C MET A 8 8.86 24.90 -16.98
N GLY A 9 9.36 23.95 -16.20
CA GLY A 9 10.64 24.10 -15.51
C GLY A 9 11.70 24.54 -16.51
N LYS A 10 12.47 25.56 -16.12
CA LYS A 10 13.50 26.24 -16.90
C LYS A 10 14.62 25.32 -17.43
N ASP A 11 14.60 24.03 -17.09
CA ASP A 11 15.74 23.12 -17.23
C ASP A 11 15.46 21.88 -18.12
N GLY A 12 14.35 21.84 -18.87
CA GLY A 12 14.09 20.75 -19.83
C GLY A 12 13.71 19.39 -19.20
N TYR A 13 13.53 19.33 -17.89
CA TYR A 13 13.11 18.13 -17.16
C TYR A 13 11.58 17.98 -17.12
N LEU A 14 11.10 16.74 -17.34
CA LEU A 14 9.69 16.40 -17.18
C LEU A 14 9.36 16.17 -15.69
N PRO A 15 8.17 16.59 -15.22
CA PRO A 15 7.78 16.40 -13.82
C PRO A 15 7.58 14.92 -13.49
N LEU A 16 8.12 14.50 -12.34
CA LEU A 16 8.04 13.14 -11.81
C LEU A 16 6.63 12.79 -11.30
N PHE A 17 5.91 13.81 -10.83
CA PHE A 17 4.56 13.73 -10.33
C PHE A 17 3.67 14.68 -11.11
N GLU A 18 2.51 14.20 -11.55
CA GLU A 18 1.50 15.04 -12.16
C GLU A 18 0.23 15.00 -11.33
N THR A 19 -0.25 16.20 -11.01
CA THR A 19 -1.45 16.38 -10.21
C THR A 19 -2.59 16.76 -11.14
N LYS A 20 -3.52 15.86 -11.40
CA LYS A 20 -4.71 16.13 -12.22
C LYS A 20 -5.93 16.30 -11.33
N GLY A 21 -6.73 17.33 -11.62
CA GLY A 21 -8.06 17.45 -11.03
C GLY A 21 -8.93 16.26 -11.45
N ALA A 22 -9.65 15.65 -10.50
CA ALA A 22 -10.51 14.52 -10.85
C ALA A 22 -11.62 14.96 -11.83
N LYS A 23 -11.91 14.13 -12.82
CA LYS A 23 -13.06 14.28 -13.74
C LYS A 23 -14.37 13.99 -12.97
N GLY A 24 -15.46 14.66 -13.34
CA GLY A 24 -16.79 14.45 -12.72
C GLY A 24 -17.17 15.42 -11.59
N ARG A 25 -16.56 16.61 -11.53
CA ARG A 25 -16.88 17.63 -10.51
C ARG A 25 -18.29 18.19 -10.63
N ILE A 26 -18.72 18.44 -11.86
CA ILE A 26 -20.02 19.03 -12.18
C ILE A 26 -21.18 18.14 -11.67
N PRO A 27 -21.26 16.84 -12.00
CA PRO A 27 -22.34 15.98 -11.47
C PRO A 27 -22.26 15.85 -9.94
N TYR A 28 -21.06 15.84 -9.36
CA TYR A 28 -20.90 15.83 -7.90
C TYR A 28 -21.47 17.09 -7.24
N TRP A 29 -21.26 18.28 -7.83
CA TRP A 29 -21.82 19.52 -7.32
C TRP A 29 -23.35 19.54 -7.37
N PHE A 30 -23.95 19.02 -8.44
CA PHE A 30 -25.41 18.90 -8.51
C PHE A 30 -25.96 17.94 -7.45
N TYR A 31 -25.29 16.80 -7.23
CA TYR A 31 -25.64 15.87 -6.16
C TYR A 31 -25.47 16.50 -4.76
N ALA A 32 -24.36 17.20 -4.50
CA ALA A 32 -24.14 17.87 -3.23
C ALA A 32 -25.16 18.99 -3.00
N GLY A 33 -25.51 19.75 -4.04
CA GLY A 33 -26.54 20.78 -4.00
C GLY A 33 -27.93 20.22 -3.71
N SER A 34 -28.32 19.11 -4.32
CA SER A 34 -29.63 18.49 -4.06
C SER A 34 -29.73 17.93 -2.64
N MET A 35 -28.66 17.34 -2.12
CA MET A 35 -28.59 16.88 -0.72
C MET A 35 -28.65 18.05 0.27
N PHE A 36 -27.94 19.15 0.01
CA PHE A 36 -28.01 20.35 0.84
C PHE A 36 -29.43 20.94 0.87
N MET A 37 -30.09 21.01 -0.29
CA MET A 37 -31.48 21.44 -0.37
C MET A 37 -32.41 20.55 0.46
N GLY A 38 -32.23 19.22 0.38
CA GLY A 38 -32.98 18.26 1.20
C GLY A 38 -32.80 18.49 2.69
N ILE A 39 -31.56 18.73 3.15
CA ILE A 39 -31.25 19.06 4.54
C ILE A 39 -31.98 20.35 4.96
N CYS A 40 -31.91 21.41 4.15
CA CYS A 40 -32.60 22.67 4.44
C CYS A 40 -34.13 22.48 4.57
N LEU A 41 -34.75 21.70 3.67
CA LEU A 41 -36.19 21.42 3.71
C LEU A 41 -36.58 20.66 4.99
N ILE A 42 -35.78 19.67 5.40
CA ILE A 42 -36.00 18.93 6.65
C ILE A 42 -35.89 19.87 7.85
N CYS A 43 -34.85 20.71 7.91
CA CYS A 43 -34.70 21.68 9.01
C CYS A 43 -35.87 22.67 9.07
N ILE A 44 -36.31 23.21 7.93
CA ILE A 44 -37.46 24.12 7.86
C ILE A 44 -38.73 23.41 8.31
N PHE A 45 -38.97 22.18 7.86
CA PHE A 45 -40.13 21.39 8.25
C PHE A 45 -40.16 21.16 9.77
N ARG A 46 -39.03 20.78 10.37
CA ARG A 46 -38.90 20.53 11.82
C ARG A 46 -39.12 21.78 12.67
N VAL A 47 -38.66 22.93 12.19
CA VAL A 47 -38.85 24.23 12.86
C VAL A 47 -40.30 24.74 12.73
N SER A 48 -40.93 24.55 11.57
CA SER A 48 -42.32 24.98 11.35
C SER A 48 -43.37 24.10 12.04
N HIS A 49 -43.06 22.83 12.30
CA HIS A 49 -43.98 21.86 12.93
C HIS A 49 -43.54 21.51 14.35
N ILE A 50 -43.19 22.50 15.16
CA ILE A 50 -42.88 22.28 16.57
C ILE A 50 -44.17 21.98 17.35
N PRO A 51 -44.27 20.85 18.08
CA PRO A 51 -45.42 20.52 18.92
C PRO A 51 -45.68 21.60 19.98
N ALA A 52 -46.94 21.80 20.31
CA ALA A 52 -47.38 22.80 21.28
C ALA A 52 -46.75 22.58 22.66
N GLN A 53 -46.68 23.66 23.46
CA GLN A 53 -46.20 23.57 24.83
C GLN A 53 -47.15 22.67 25.65
N GLY A 54 -46.63 21.58 26.19
CA GLY A 54 -47.41 20.60 27.00
C GLY A 54 -47.52 19.20 26.39
N ASP A 55 -47.17 19.02 25.11
CA ASP A 55 -47.20 17.70 24.47
C ASP A 55 -46.05 16.81 24.97
N PHE A 56 -46.39 15.60 25.42
CA PHE A 56 -45.41 14.55 25.78
C PHE A 56 -44.47 14.18 24.63
N ARG A 57 -44.88 14.43 23.38
CA ARG A 57 -44.11 14.18 22.16
C ARG A 57 -43.00 15.20 21.90
N ARG A 58 -43.03 16.35 22.55
CA ARG A 58 -42.11 17.47 22.33
C ARG A 58 -40.64 17.17 22.67
N PRO A 59 -40.27 16.54 23.80
CA PRO A 59 -38.87 16.18 24.07
C PRO A 59 -38.31 15.18 23.04
N ALA A 60 -39.10 14.18 22.65
CA ALA A 60 -38.71 13.24 21.59
C ALA A 60 -38.49 13.95 20.25
N TRP A 61 -39.34 14.94 19.94
CA TRP A 61 -39.18 15.78 18.76
C TRP A 61 -37.88 16.59 18.75
N ILE A 62 -37.57 17.23 19.87
CA ILE A 62 -36.33 18.00 20.04
C ILE A 62 -35.11 17.08 19.93
N GLY A 63 -35.17 15.89 20.52
CA GLY A 63 -34.10 14.90 20.42
C GLY A 63 -33.83 14.45 18.97
N MET A 64 -34.89 14.14 18.21
CA MET A 64 -34.75 13.82 16.79
C MET A 64 -34.17 14.99 15.98
N PHE A 65 -34.63 16.22 16.24
CA PHE A 65 -34.12 17.41 15.57
C PHE A 65 -32.62 17.66 15.87
N MET A 66 -32.18 17.45 17.11
CA MET A 66 -30.76 17.57 17.48
C MET A 66 -29.89 16.51 16.79
N ALA A 67 -30.38 15.28 16.68
CA ALA A 67 -29.69 14.23 15.93
C ALA A 67 -29.56 14.59 14.44
N GLU A 68 -30.61 15.13 13.83
CA GLU A 68 -30.58 15.58 12.43
C GLU A 68 -29.63 16.75 12.19
N LEU A 69 -29.58 17.73 13.11
CA LEU A 69 -28.59 18.81 13.07
C LEU A 69 -27.17 18.27 13.16
N TRP A 70 -26.92 17.29 14.03
CA TRP A 70 -25.62 16.64 14.16
C TRP A 70 -25.20 15.91 12.88
N PHE A 71 -26.09 15.10 12.29
CA PHE A 71 -25.81 14.43 11.02
C PHE A 71 -25.63 15.41 9.86
N SER A 72 -26.39 16.51 9.84
CA SER A 72 -26.25 17.58 8.84
C SER A 72 -24.91 18.29 8.95
N PHE A 73 -24.47 18.57 10.18
CA PHE A 73 -23.16 19.14 10.45
C PHE A 73 -22.02 18.20 10.03
N PHE A 74 -22.12 16.91 10.38
CA PHE A 74 -21.17 15.90 9.92
C PHE A 74 -21.11 15.83 8.39
N TRP A 75 -22.27 15.85 7.73
CA TRP A 75 -22.35 15.88 6.27
C TRP A 75 -21.63 17.10 5.69
N LEU A 76 -21.84 18.31 6.23
CA LEU A 76 -21.13 19.52 5.80
C LEU A 76 -19.61 19.39 5.91
N ILE A 77 -19.11 18.84 7.03
CA ILE A 77 -17.67 18.57 7.20
C ILE A 77 -17.19 17.60 6.12
N THR A 78 -17.92 16.52 5.84
CA THR A 78 -17.51 15.54 4.81
C THR A 78 -17.52 16.14 3.40
N GLN A 79 -18.41 17.09 3.11
CA GLN A 79 -18.42 17.80 1.81
C GLN A 79 -17.16 18.64 1.60
N SER A 80 -16.62 19.25 2.67
CA SER A 80 -15.39 20.05 2.59
C SER A 80 -14.19 19.22 2.07
N VAL A 81 -14.04 17.98 2.54
CA VAL A 81 -12.97 17.05 2.13
C VAL A 81 -13.13 16.59 0.67
N ARG A 82 -14.37 16.53 0.18
CA ARG A 82 -14.72 16.03 -1.16
C ARG A 82 -14.86 17.13 -2.22
N TRP A 83 -14.67 18.41 -1.85
CA TRP A 83 -14.90 19.54 -2.74
C TRP A 83 -13.88 19.62 -3.89
N ASN A 84 -12.63 19.22 -3.64
CA ASN A 84 -11.56 19.24 -4.64
C ASN A 84 -10.76 17.93 -4.66
N PRO A 85 -11.32 16.85 -5.21
CA PRO A 85 -10.60 15.60 -5.36
C PRO A 85 -9.44 15.79 -6.34
N ILE A 86 -8.25 15.43 -5.85
CA ILE A 86 -6.99 15.51 -6.56
C ILE A 86 -6.47 14.10 -6.79
N ARG A 87 -6.14 13.76 -8.04
CA ARG A 87 -5.46 12.50 -8.36
C ARG A 87 -3.99 12.81 -8.66
N ARG A 88 -3.09 12.10 -7.97
CA ARG A 88 -1.65 12.19 -8.19
C ARG A 88 -1.22 10.98 -9.01
N TYR A 89 -0.58 11.23 -10.14
CA TYR A 89 0.02 10.22 -11.00
C TYR A 89 1.52 10.23 -10.79
N THR A 90 2.12 9.05 -10.66
CA THR A 90 3.56 8.85 -10.48
C THR A 90 4.15 8.28 -11.77
N PHE A 91 5.27 8.86 -12.24
CA PHE A 91 5.94 8.39 -13.45
C PHE A 91 7.32 7.84 -13.12
N LYS A 92 7.38 6.54 -12.80
CA LYS A 92 8.66 5.86 -12.53
C LYS A 92 9.61 5.93 -13.73
N GLU A 93 9.09 5.94 -14.94
CA GLU A 93 9.89 6.03 -16.16
C GLU A 93 10.62 7.37 -16.32
N ARG A 94 10.03 8.44 -15.77
CA ARG A 94 10.66 9.75 -15.75
C ARG A 94 11.73 9.85 -14.67
N LEU A 95 11.64 9.08 -13.58
CA LEU A 95 12.79 8.91 -12.68
C LEU A 95 13.98 8.41 -13.50
N TYR A 96 13.78 7.43 -14.40
CA TYR A 96 14.83 6.88 -15.26
C TYR A 96 15.38 7.86 -16.31
N GLN A 97 14.57 8.82 -16.76
CA GLN A 97 14.86 9.71 -17.90
C GLN A 97 15.20 11.17 -17.51
N SER A 98 14.88 11.60 -16.30
CA SER A 98 15.04 12.99 -15.81
C SER A 98 16.48 13.37 -15.44
N ASP A 99 17.49 12.66 -15.93
CA ASP A 99 18.86 13.15 -16.04
C ASP A 99 19.18 13.30 -17.54
N ALA A 100 19.28 14.55 -18.01
CA ALA A 100 19.27 14.98 -19.41
C ALA A 100 20.46 14.51 -20.29
N PHE A 101 21.25 13.54 -19.84
CA PHE A 101 22.46 13.06 -20.51
C PHE A 101 22.24 11.82 -21.40
N ALA A 102 21.06 11.18 -21.31
CA ALA A 102 20.79 9.90 -21.96
C ALA A 102 20.54 9.95 -23.48
N ARG A 103 20.42 11.14 -24.10
CA ARG A 103 20.10 11.24 -25.54
C ARG A 103 21.28 11.02 -26.48
N GLU A 104 22.52 11.05 -25.99
CA GLU A 104 23.72 10.98 -26.84
C GLU A 104 24.40 9.61 -26.86
N TYR A 105 23.96 8.66 -26.03
CA TYR A 105 24.63 7.38 -25.85
C TYR A 105 23.75 6.18 -26.26
N SER A 106 24.40 5.13 -26.78
CA SER A 106 23.80 3.81 -27.08
C SER A 106 23.04 3.24 -25.88
N GLU A 107 21.86 2.62 -26.12
CA GLU A 107 20.95 2.10 -25.08
C GLU A 107 21.64 1.26 -23.99
N ALA A 108 22.60 0.40 -24.36
CA ALA A 108 23.31 -0.44 -23.39
C ALA A 108 24.23 0.37 -22.46
N LYS A 109 24.85 1.45 -22.96
CA LYS A 109 25.69 2.37 -22.18
C LYS A 109 24.85 3.29 -21.32
N VAL A 110 23.71 3.75 -21.84
CA VAL A 110 22.73 4.54 -21.07
C VAL A 110 22.22 3.72 -19.91
N LEU A 111 21.81 2.47 -20.13
CA LEU A 111 21.31 1.60 -19.07
C LEU A 111 22.35 1.36 -17.97
N GLN A 112 23.61 1.08 -18.35
CA GLN A 112 24.70 0.89 -17.38
C GLN A 112 25.04 2.18 -16.61
N MET A 113 25.00 3.34 -17.28
CA MET A 113 25.31 4.64 -16.67
C MET A 113 24.18 5.16 -15.77
N VAL A 114 22.92 4.93 -16.19
CA VAL A 114 21.70 5.10 -15.40
C VAL A 114 21.89 4.32 -14.11
N ILE A 115 22.02 2.99 -14.18
CA ILE A 115 22.18 2.10 -13.00
C ILE A 115 23.30 2.58 -12.05
N ASN A 116 24.49 2.88 -12.57
CA ASN A 116 25.62 3.37 -11.76
C ASN A 116 25.42 4.76 -11.13
N ARG A 117 24.51 5.60 -11.65
CA ARG A 117 24.18 6.91 -11.05
C ARG A 117 22.99 6.85 -10.09
N TYR A 118 22.03 5.93 -10.27
CA TYR A 118 20.95 5.73 -9.27
C TYR A 118 21.47 5.30 -7.92
N GLU A 119 22.52 4.49 -7.90
CA GLU A 119 23.21 4.10 -6.67
C GLU A 119 23.85 5.30 -5.94
N LYS A 120 24.01 6.47 -6.58
CA LYS A 120 24.46 7.70 -5.93
C LYS A 120 23.33 8.67 -5.57
N VAL A 121 22.22 8.68 -6.32
CA VAL A 121 21.14 9.69 -6.17
C VAL A 121 19.98 9.22 -5.28
N LEU A 122 19.71 7.91 -5.22
CA LEU A 122 18.59 7.39 -4.43
C LEU A 122 18.82 7.57 -2.91
N PRO A 123 17.81 7.96 -2.11
CA PRO A 123 17.96 8.01 -0.66
C PRO A 123 18.05 6.60 -0.06
N SER A 124 18.60 6.48 1.15
CA SER A 124 18.42 5.25 1.92
C SER A 124 16.98 5.19 2.46
N ILE A 125 16.38 4.00 2.43
CA ILE A 125 15.01 3.73 2.87
C ILE A 125 15.05 2.68 3.96
N ASP A 126 14.47 3.02 5.10
CA ASP A 126 14.26 2.10 6.22
C ASP A 126 12.78 1.70 6.26
N VAL A 127 12.51 0.40 6.19
CA VAL A 127 11.16 -0.14 6.27
C VAL A 127 10.99 -0.85 7.61
N PHE A 128 10.01 -0.40 8.40
CA PHE A 128 9.66 -1.02 9.67
C PHE A 128 8.45 -1.93 9.49
N VAL A 129 8.58 -3.17 9.92
CA VAL A 129 7.50 -4.14 10.06
C VAL A 129 7.29 -4.35 11.54
N CYS A 130 6.10 -4.07 12.05
CA CYS A 130 5.76 -4.29 13.45
C CYS A 130 4.79 -5.46 13.55
N THR A 131 5.03 -6.36 14.50
CA THR A 131 4.11 -7.44 14.86
C THR A 131 3.89 -7.43 16.36
N ALA A 132 2.66 -7.72 16.79
CA ALA A 132 2.26 -7.63 18.18
C ALA A 132 2.00 -9.00 18.82
N ASP A 133 1.42 -9.94 18.07
CA ASP A 133 1.05 -11.25 18.60
C ASP A 133 1.18 -12.34 17.52
N PRO A 134 2.03 -13.37 17.71
CA PRO A 134 2.22 -14.46 16.74
C PRO A 134 0.97 -15.32 16.51
N GLN A 135 -0.04 -15.27 17.37
CA GLN A 135 -1.30 -15.99 17.18
C GLN A 135 -2.25 -15.26 16.24
N VAL A 136 -2.42 -13.95 16.46
CA VAL A 136 -3.23 -13.08 15.60
C VAL A 136 -2.54 -12.82 14.27
N GLU A 137 -1.21 -12.67 14.30
CA GLU A 137 -0.36 -12.41 13.14
C GLU A 137 0.64 -13.57 12.95
N PRO A 138 0.25 -14.63 12.24
CA PRO A 138 1.09 -15.81 12.10
C PRO A 138 2.51 -15.49 11.59
N PRO A 139 3.57 -16.09 12.17
CA PRO A 139 4.95 -15.83 11.76
C PRO A 139 5.20 -15.98 10.27
N LEU A 140 4.55 -16.97 9.66
CA LEU A 140 4.68 -17.22 8.23
C LEU A 140 4.15 -16.05 7.38
N MET A 141 3.07 -15.39 7.81
CA MET A 141 2.53 -14.21 7.12
C MET A 141 3.48 -13.02 7.24
N VAL A 142 3.98 -12.77 8.45
CA VAL A 142 4.93 -11.69 8.73
C VAL A 142 6.20 -11.87 7.90
N ILE A 143 6.77 -13.07 7.86
CA ILE A 143 7.98 -13.34 7.08
C ILE A 143 7.76 -13.24 5.58
N ASN A 144 6.62 -13.69 5.07
CA ASN A 144 6.29 -13.49 3.65
C ASN A 144 6.26 -12.01 3.28
N THR A 145 5.92 -11.13 4.22
CA THR A 145 5.99 -9.68 4.07
C THR A 145 7.45 -9.21 4.09
N VAL A 146 8.25 -9.64 5.07
CA VAL A 146 9.68 -9.30 5.17
C VAL A 146 10.45 -9.73 3.91
N LEU A 147 10.28 -10.96 3.44
CA LEU A 147 10.91 -11.48 2.22
C LEU A 147 10.47 -10.72 0.96
N SER A 148 9.20 -10.31 0.90
CA SER A 148 8.68 -9.49 -0.19
C SER A 148 9.35 -8.11 -0.21
N LEU A 149 9.50 -7.47 0.96
CA LEU A 149 10.18 -6.18 1.11
C LEU A 149 11.65 -6.26 0.72
N MET A 150 12.38 -7.28 1.20
CA MET A 150 13.78 -7.51 0.84
C MET A 150 14.00 -7.75 -0.66
N ALA A 151 12.96 -8.24 -1.36
CA ALA A 151 12.98 -8.48 -2.80
C ALA A 151 12.59 -7.26 -3.65
N TYR A 152 12.38 -6.08 -3.04
CA TYR A 152 12.07 -4.86 -3.78
C TYR A 152 13.18 -4.50 -4.77
N SER A 153 12.78 -3.87 -5.88
CA SER A 153 13.69 -3.37 -6.90
C SER A 153 14.38 -2.08 -6.44
N TYR A 154 15.23 -2.19 -5.43
CA TYR A 154 16.00 -1.09 -4.84
C TYR A 154 17.46 -1.53 -4.59
N PRO A 155 18.45 -0.62 -4.62
CA PRO A 155 19.82 -0.97 -4.26
C PRO A 155 19.89 -1.59 -2.86
N PRO A 156 20.54 -2.76 -2.69
CA PRO A 156 20.57 -3.47 -1.40
C PRO A 156 21.31 -2.68 -0.31
N GLU A 157 22.27 -1.84 -0.70
CA GLU A 157 23.01 -0.97 0.22
C GLU A 157 22.16 0.17 0.80
N LYS A 158 20.97 0.40 0.23
CA LYS A 158 20.08 1.51 0.57
C LYS A 158 18.71 1.09 1.07
N LEU A 159 18.41 -0.21 1.10
CA LEU A 159 17.15 -0.73 1.59
C LEU A 159 17.41 -1.52 2.87
N ASN A 160 17.02 -0.94 4.00
CA ASN A 160 17.06 -1.63 5.28
C ASN A 160 15.66 -2.04 5.69
N VAL A 161 15.50 -3.25 6.19
CA VAL A 161 14.22 -3.79 6.67
C VAL A 161 14.39 -4.19 8.12
N TYR A 162 13.56 -3.61 8.99
CA TYR A 162 13.54 -3.84 10.42
C TYR A 162 12.24 -4.55 10.80
N LEU A 163 12.35 -5.61 11.60
CA LEU A 163 11.21 -6.29 12.20
C LEU A 163 11.20 -5.98 13.71
N SER A 164 10.16 -5.31 14.18
CA SER A 164 9.86 -5.11 15.60
C SER A 164 8.80 -6.12 16.02
N ASP A 165 9.11 -6.94 17.00
CA ASP A 165 8.17 -7.89 17.60
C ASP A 165 7.88 -7.45 19.04
N ASP A 166 6.72 -6.83 19.23
CA ASP A 166 6.27 -6.36 20.55
C ASP A 166 5.79 -7.54 21.42
N GLY A 167 5.47 -8.68 20.79
CA GLY A 167 5.09 -9.92 21.46
C GLY A 167 6.28 -10.70 22.01
N GLY A 168 7.51 -10.35 21.60
CA GLY A 168 8.74 -10.99 22.07
C GLY A 168 8.74 -12.51 21.89
N SER A 169 8.20 -13.01 20.78
CA SER A 169 7.97 -14.43 20.59
C SER A 169 9.20 -15.16 20.06
N ASP A 170 9.64 -16.20 20.78
CA ASP A 170 10.68 -17.12 20.29
C ASP A 170 10.34 -17.70 18.92
N LEU A 171 9.05 -17.95 18.67
CA LEU A 171 8.57 -18.48 17.39
C LEU A 171 8.82 -17.50 16.24
N MET A 172 8.60 -16.20 16.47
CA MET A 172 8.91 -15.16 15.49
C MET A 172 10.39 -15.09 15.19
N PHE A 173 11.23 -15.15 16.24
CA PHE A 173 12.68 -15.16 16.11
C PHE A 173 13.18 -16.36 15.27
N TYR A 174 12.75 -17.58 15.61
CA TYR A 174 13.13 -18.77 14.85
C TYR A 174 12.65 -18.73 13.41
N ALA A 175 11.42 -18.27 13.20
CA ALA A 175 10.87 -18.16 11.87
C ALA A 175 11.67 -17.14 11.03
N LEU A 176 12.06 -15.99 11.60
CA LEU A 176 12.93 -15.01 10.93
C LEU A 176 14.33 -15.57 10.63
N LEU A 177 14.89 -16.38 11.53
CA LEU A 177 16.17 -17.05 11.31
C LEU A 177 16.11 -18.03 10.12
N GLU A 178 15.05 -18.82 10.02
CA GLU A 178 14.85 -19.70 8.87
C GLU A 178 14.56 -18.91 7.58
N ALA A 179 13.86 -17.78 7.70
CA ALA A 179 13.64 -16.87 6.59
C ALA A 179 14.94 -16.29 6.03
N SER A 180 15.89 -15.94 6.91
CA SER A 180 17.17 -15.35 6.49
C SER A 180 17.98 -16.35 5.66
N ARG A 181 17.97 -17.63 6.04
CA ARG A 181 18.55 -18.73 5.25
C ARG A 181 17.85 -18.86 3.90
N PHE A 182 16.53 -18.91 3.89
CA PHE A 182 15.75 -19.01 2.65
C PHE A 182 15.93 -17.80 1.72
N SER A 183 16.15 -16.60 2.28
CA SER A 183 16.32 -15.36 1.51
C SER A 183 17.51 -15.43 0.53
N THR A 184 18.54 -16.20 0.86
CA THR A 184 19.72 -16.40 0.00
C THR A 184 19.37 -17.04 -1.35
N TYR A 185 18.30 -17.84 -1.41
CA TYR A 185 17.78 -18.44 -2.64
C TYR A 185 16.67 -17.59 -3.27
N TRP A 186 15.78 -17.03 -2.44
CA TRP A 186 14.60 -16.30 -2.91
C TRP A 186 14.94 -14.95 -3.56
N LEU A 187 15.83 -14.17 -2.95
CA LEU A 187 16.12 -12.82 -3.44
C LEU A 187 16.80 -12.81 -4.81
N PRO A 188 17.81 -13.65 -5.09
CA PRO A 188 18.40 -13.72 -6.42
C PRO A 188 17.38 -14.17 -7.48
N PHE A 189 16.52 -15.13 -7.15
CA PHE A 189 15.46 -15.59 -8.04
C PHE A 189 14.47 -14.47 -8.40
N CYS A 190 14.01 -13.72 -7.39
CA CYS A 190 13.12 -12.58 -7.61
C CYS A 190 13.74 -11.53 -8.52
N ARG A 191 15.03 -11.23 -8.34
CA ARG A 191 15.74 -10.21 -9.12
C ARG A 191 16.03 -10.68 -10.55
N LYS A 192 16.46 -11.93 -10.73
CA LYS A 192 16.81 -12.52 -12.03
C LYS A 192 15.57 -12.62 -12.93
N LEU A 193 14.47 -13.13 -12.39
CA LEU A 193 13.24 -13.36 -13.15
C LEU A 193 12.23 -12.21 -13.07
N LYS A 194 12.53 -11.16 -12.29
CA LYS A 194 11.66 -9.99 -12.08
C LYS A 194 10.21 -10.38 -11.75
N ILE A 195 10.05 -11.39 -10.88
CA ILE A 195 8.73 -11.96 -10.57
C ILE A 195 7.84 -10.95 -9.82
N GLU A 196 6.54 -11.00 -10.12
CA GLU A 196 5.51 -10.27 -9.38
C GLU A 196 4.30 -11.21 -9.16
N PRO A 197 3.73 -11.30 -7.94
CA PRO A 197 4.15 -10.63 -6.70
C PRO A 197 5.45 -11.20 -6.11
N ARG A 198 6.14 -10.40 -5.27
CA ARG A 198 7.45 -10.75 -4.66
C ARG A 198 7.35 -11.58 -3.38
N SER A 199 6.15 -11.74 -2.85
CA SER A 199 5.91 -12.57 -1.67
C SER A 199 5.89 -14.05 -2.10
N PRO A 200 6.67 -14.95 -1.47
CA PRO A 200 6.74 -16.36 -1.86
C PRO A 200 5.36 -17.03 -1.85
N ALA A 201 4.61 -16.89 -0.75
CA ALA A 201 3.29 -17.50 -0.65
C ALA A 201 2.30 -16.94 -1.70
N ALA A 202 2.33 -15.63 -1.96
CA ALA A 202 1.43 -15.02 -2.94
C ALA A 202 1.79 -15.42 -4.37
N TYR A 203 3.09 -15.50 -4.70
CA TYR A 203 3.56 -15.89 -6.03
C TYR A 203 3.13 -17.32 -6.36
N PHE A 204 3.45 -18.27 -5.49
CA PHE A 204 3.12 -19.69 -5.73
C PHE A 204 1.64 -20.03 -5.58
N ALA A 205 0.82 -19.14 -5.02
CA ALA A 205 -0.64 -19.30 -5.04
C ALA A 205 -1.23 -19.09 -6.44
N THR A 206 -0.56 -18.30 -7.29
CA THR A 206 -1.05 -17.94 -8.64
C THR A 206 -0.15 -18.40 -9.78
N ALA A 207 1.11 -18.75 -9.50
CA ALA A 207 2.09 -19.08 -10.52
C ALA A 207 1.83 -20.45 -11.16
N CYS A 208 1.83 -20.48 -12.48
CA CYS A 208 1.96 -21.70 -13.26
C CYS A 208 3.44 -22.05 -13.45
N GLU A 209 3.73 -23.34 -13.61
CA GLU A 209 5.08 -23.81 -13.90
C GLU A 209 5.51 -23.31 -15.30
N PRO A 210 6.70 -22.70 -15.42
CA PRO A 210 7.18 -22.22 -16.71
C PRO A 210 7.49 -23.39 -17.64
N THR A 211 6.83 -23.43 -18.80
CA THR A 211 6.98 -24.50 -19.82
C THR A 211 8.02 -24.19 -20.90
N ASP A 212 8.42 -22.93 -21.02
CA ASP A 212 9.11 -22.44 -22.22
C ASP A 212 10.64 -22.60 -22.14
N ASP A 213 11.19 -22.68 -20.92
CA ASP A 213 12.63 -22.81 -20.67
C ASP A 213 12.90 -23.90 -19.61
N PRO A 214 13.56 -25.03 -19.98
CA PRO A 214 13.85 -26.11 -19.05
C PRO A 214 14.79 -25.71 -17.92
N VAL A 215 15.67 -24.72 -18.13
CA VAL A 215 16.57 -24.21 -17.08
C VAL A 215 15.77 -23.41 -16.06
N MET A 216 14.83 -22.58 -16.53
CA MET A 216 13.92 -21.83 -15.66
C MET A 216 12.97 -22.77 -14.89
N ALA A 217 12.47 -23.83 -15.54
CA ALA A 217 11.64 -24.84 -14.89
C ALA A 217 12.38 -25.55 -13.75
N ASN A 218 13.65 -25.89 -13.96
CA ASN A 218 14.48 -26.51 -12.92
C ASN A 218 14.80 -25.54 -11.76
N GLU A 219 15.08 -24.27 -12.04
CA GLU A 219 15.26 -23.25 -10.98
C GLU A 219 13.96 -23.04 -10.19
N TRP A 220 12.82 -22.98 -10.87
CA TRP A 220 11.51 -22.81 -10.25
C TRP A 220 11.13 -23.99 -9.35
N SER A 221 11.34 -25.23 -9.82
CA SER A 221 11.04 -26.45 -9.04
C SER A 221 11.94 -26.55 -7.80
N SER A 222 13.22 -26.23 -7.93
CA SER A 222 14.19 -26.18 -6.82
C SER A 222 13.72 -25.22 -5.73
N ILE A 223 13.27 -24.02 -6.11
CA ILE A 223 12.81 -23.00 -5.16
C ILE A 223 11.48 -23.38 -4.53
N LYS A 224 10.58 -24.04 -5.28
CA LYS A 224 9.33 -24.58 -4.74
C LYS A 224 9.59 -25.59 -3.63
N VAL A 225 10.61 -26.43 -3.76
CA VAL A 225 11.06 -27.34 -2.70
C VAL A 225 11.58 -26.56 -1.49
N CYS A 226 12.45 -25.56 -1.70
CA CYS A 226 12.96 -24.72 -0.62
C CYS A 226 11.85 -24.01 0.17
N ILE A 227 10.84 -23.46 -0.52
CA ILE A 227 9.69 -22.80 0.12
C ILE A 227 8.90 -23.82 0.93
N SER A 228 8.63 -25.00 0.36
CA SER A 228 7.87 -26.04 1.04
C SER A 228 8.57 -26.48 2.33
N ASN A 229 9.89 -26.67 2.28
CA ASN A 229 10.71 -27.02 3.44
C ASN A 229 10.69 -25.92 4.52
N TYR A 230 10.95 -24.67 4.14
CA TYR A 230 10.93 -23.53 5.06
C TYR A 230 9.54 -23.37 5.72
N GLN A 231 8.47 -23.42 4.93
CA GLN A 231 7.11 -23.33 5.46
C GLN A 231 6.78 -24.47 6.42
N LEU A 232 7.24 -25.68 6.13
CA LEU A 232 7.03 -26.85 6.97
C LEU A 232 7.74 -26.68 8.33
N VAL A 233 8.99 -26.23 8.34
CA VAL A 233 9.76 -25.99 9.58
C VAL A 233 9.04 -24.98 10.48
N VAL A 234 8.59 -23.85 9.93
CA VAL A 234 7.86 -22.82 10.69
C VAL A 234 6.51 -23.35 11.21
N LYS A 235 5.79 -24.14 10.41
CA LYS A 235 4.52 -24.76 10.83
C LYS A 235 4.74 -25.77 11.97
N ILE A 236 5.78 -26.58 11.90
CA ILE A 236 6.14 -27.54 12.96
C ILE A 236 6.49 -26.78 14.24
N ALA A 237 7.35 -25.75 14.15
CA ALA A 237 7.72 -24.92 15.30
C ALA A 237 6.48 -24.29 15.97
N ARG A 238 5.53 -23.78 15.17
CA ARG A 238 4.26 -23.25 15.69
C ARG A 238 3.46 -24.30 16.45
N HIS A 239 3.34 -25.51 15.88
CA HIS A 239 2.55 -26.58 16.49
C HIS A 239 3.17 -27.08 17.80
N ILE A 240 4.50 -27.17 17.88
CA ILE A 240 5.22 -27.51 19.12
C ILE A 240 5.03 -26.43 20.17
N ASN A 241 5.18 -25.15 19.80
CA ASN A 241 5.02 -24.03 20.71
C ASN A 241 3.60 -23.97 21.31
N LEU A 242 2.57 -24.13 20.48
CA LEU A 242 1.18 -24.21 20.95
C LEU A 242 0.95 -25.32 21.98
N LYS A 243 1.51 -26.52 21.72
CA LYS A 243 1.40 -27.65 22.66
C LYS A 243 2.12 -27.42 23.99
N LEU A 244 3.20 -26.63 23.99
CA LEU A 244 3.93 -26.26 25.21
C LEU A 244 3.22 -25.17 26.01
N CYS A 245 2.47 -24.29 25.36
CA CYS A 245 1.67 -23.26 26.04
C CYS A 245 0.38 -23.81 26.67
N ASP A 246 -0.17 -24.89 26.11
CA ASP A 246 -1.39 -25.53 26.61
C ASP A 246 -1.13 -26.54 27.75
N SER A 247 0.13 -26.85 28.08
CA SER A 247 0.57 -27.80 29.11
C SER A 247 1.06 -27.13 30.38
#